data_AF-A0A2P2D993-F1
#
_entry.id   AF-A0A2P2D993-F1
#
_cell.length_a   1.000
_cell.length_b   1.000
_cell.length_c   1.000
_cell.angle_alpha   90.00
_cell.angle_beta   90.00
_cell.angle_gamma   90.00
#
_symmetry.space_group_name_H-M   'P 1'
#
loop_
_entity.id
_entity.type
_entity.pdbx_description
1 polymer ?
#
loop_
_entity_poly.entity_id
_entity_poly.type
_entity_poly.pdbx_seq_one_letter_code
_entity_poly.pdbx_strand_id
1 'polypeptide(L)' 'MKQYKIPIESTELPNWKFYCNETSYGVYHCFGLRNSGNEVSCYGEDYNGTFLKCVEFAKSVEENLKNNSDF' A
#
# COMPACT_ATOMS: atom_id res chain seq x y z
N MET A 1 -6.48 -19.02 1.53
CA MET A 1 -6.50 -17.80 0.68
C MET A 1 -6.97 -16.65 1.54
N LYS A 2 -6.15 -15.62 1.78
CA LYS A 2 -6.55 -14.43 2.55
C LYS A 2 -7.47 -13.60 1.65
N GLN A 3 -8.74 -13.49 2.02
CA GLN A 3 -9.77 -12.84 1.23
C GLN A 3 -9.73 -11.34 1.50
N TYR A 4 -9.08 -10.57 0.61
CA TYR A 4 -9.08 -9.12 0.68
C TYR A 4 -10.44 -8.61 0.21
N LYS A 5 -11.30 -8.21 1.16
CA LYS A 5 -12.73 -8.00 0.87
C LYS A 5 -13.01 -6.74 0.05
N ILE A 6 -12.30 -5.64 0.27
CA ILE A 6 -12.48 -4.36 -0.46
C ILE A 6 -11.15 -3.59 -0.47
N PRO A 7 -10.67 -3.09 -1.62
CA PRO A 7 -9.51 -2.20 -1.65
C PRO A 7 -9.84 -0.85 -1.01
N ILE A 8 -8.89 -0.32 -0.25
CA ILE A 8 -8.90 1.06 0.24
C ILE A 8 -8.32 1.92 -0.88
N GLU A 9 -9.14 2.81 -1.42
CA GLU A 9 -8.72 3.76 -2.45
C GLU A 9 -8.12 5.01 -1.78
N SER A 10 -7.00 5.48 -2.31
CA SER A 10 -6.39 6.74 -1.90
C SER A 10 -6.66 7.78 -2.96
N THR A 11 -7.18 8.95 -2.56
CA THR A 11 -7.34 10.09 -3.47
C THR A 11 -6.00 10.67 -3.93
N GLU A 12 -4.94 10.50 -3.14
CA GLU A 12 -3.58 10.97 -3.45
C GLU A 12 -2.84 10.02 -4.41
N LEU A 13 -3.20 8.73 -4.39
CA LEU A 13 -2.58 7.67 -5.19
C LEU A 13 -3.64 6.91 -6.00
N PRO A 14 -4.23 7.54 -7.04
CA PRO A 14 -5.35 6.94 -7.80
C PRO A 14 -4.95 5.68 -8.59
N ASN A 15 -3.66 5.48 -8.84
CA ASN A 15 -3.14 4.30 -9.52
C ASN A 15 -2.88 3.11 -8.57
N TRP A 16 -3.16 3.27 -7.28
CA TRP A 16 -2.86 2.29 -6.25
C TRP A 16 -4.14 1.79 -5.59
N LYS A 17 -4.16 0.49 -5.30
CA LYS A 17 -5.18 -0.14 -4.47
C LYS A 17 -4.52 -0.72 -3.23
N PHE A 18 -5.01 -0.35 -2.07
CA PHE A 18 -4.47 -0.84 -0.80
C PHE A 18 -5.37 -1.87 -0.18
N TYR A 19 -4.79 -2.80 0.55
CA TYR A 19 -5.51 -3.83 1.27
C TYR A 19 -4.84 -4.05 2.61
N CYS A 20 -5.62 -4.07 3.68
CA CYS A 20 -5.11 -4.29 5.03
C CYS A 20 -5.89 -5.42 5.69
N ASN A 21 -5.17 -6.32 6.37
CA ASN A 21 -5.75 -7.37 7.17
C ASN A 21 -4.96 -7.55 8.46
N GLU A 22 -5.63 -7.86 9.55
CA GLU A 22 -4.95 -8.41 10.72
C GLU A 22 -4.41 -9.80 10.37
N THR A 23 -3.18 -10.07 10.79
CA THR A 23 -2.47 -11.34 10.55
C THR A 23 -2.33 -12.17 11.81
N SER A 24 -2.19 -11.53 12.98
CA SER A 24 -2.13 -12.17 14.28
C SER A 24 -2.29 -11.13 15.39
N TYR A 25 -3.25 -11.32 16.31
CA TYR A 25 -3.35 -10.61 17.60
C TYR A 25 -2.81 -9.15 17.61
N GLY A 26 -3.42 -8.26 16.85
CA GLY A 26 -3.04 -6.84 16.76
C GLY A 26 -1.95 -6.51 15.73
N VAL A 27 -1.35 -7.49 15.07
CA VAL A 27 -0.41 -7.28 13.97
C VAL A 27 -1.17 -7.22 12.65
N TYR A 28 -1.07 -6.09 11.98
CA TYR A 28 -1.66 -5.81 10.67
C TYR A 28 -0.62 -6.00 9.57
N HIS A 29 -1.09 -6.50 8.44
CA HIS A 29 -0.40 -6.51 7.16
C HIS A 29 -1.20 -5.66 6.19
N CYS A 30 -0.59 -4.59 5.71
CA CYS A 30 -1.10 -3.79 4.62
C CYS A 30 -0.22 -4.00 3.40
N PHE A 31 -0.83 -4.10 2.22
CA PHE A 31 -0.11 -4.07 0.96
C PHE A 31 -0.80 -3.13 -0.03
N GLY A 32 0.00 -2.51 -0.89
CA GLY A 32 -0.46 -1.64 -1.97
C GLY A 32 -0.05 -2.23 -3.31
N LEU A 33 -0.99 -2.31 -4.25
CA LEU A 33 -0.74 -2.75 -5.61
C LEU A 33 -1.01 -1.60 -6.59
N ARG A 34 0.01 -1.22 -7.34
CA ARG A 34 -0.10 -0.25 -8.44
C ARG A 34 -0.64 -0.95 -9.69
N ASN A 35 -1.39 -0.23 -10.51
CA ASN A 35 -1.89 -0.73 -11.80
C ASN A 35 -0.79 -1.23 -12.76
N SER A 36 0.45 -0.77 -12.61
CA SER A 36 1.60 -1.26 -13.39
C SER A 36 2.29 -2.50 -12.83
N GLY A 37 1.79 -3.07 -11.73
CA GLY A 37 2.36 -4.24 -11.07
C GLY A 37 3.41 -3.97 -10.00
N ASN A 38 3.71 -2.71 -9.67
CA ASN A 38 4.54 -2.39 -8.50
C ASN A 38 3.77 -2.71 -7.22
N GLU A 39 4.44 -3.27 -6.22
CA GLU A 39 3.84 -3.64 -4.94
C GLU A 39 4.62 -3.04 -3.77
N VAL A 40 3.91 -2.67 -2.72
CA VAL A 40 4.48 -2.34 -1.40
C VAL A 40 3.82 -3.21 -0.33
N SER A 41 4.59 -3.62 0.68
CA SER A 41 4.13 -4.50 1.76
C SER A 41 4.61 -3.95 3.10
N CYS A 42 3.71 -3.86 4.07
CA CYS A 42 3.93 -3.20 5.35
C CYS A 42 3.29 -3.99 6.50
N TYR A 43 4.03 -4.15 7.60
CA TYR A 43 3.57 -4.79 8.81
C TYR A 43 3.71 -3.85 10.00
N GLY A 44 2.83 -3.99 10.99
CA GLY A 44 2.90 -3.26 12.25
C GLY A 44 1.78 -3.64 13.22
N GLU A 45 1.87 -3.16 14.46
CA GLU A 45 0.95 -3.48 15.56
C GLU A 45 -0.27 -2.54 15.66
N ASP A 46 -0.32 -1.54 14.78
CA ASP A 46 -1.42 -0.59 14.69
C ASP A 46 -1.93 -0.52 13.25
N TYR A 47 -3.24 -0.64 13.05
CA TYR A 47 -3.85 -0.63 11.74
C TYR A 47 -3.54 0.67 10.98
N ASN A 48 -3.75 1.81 11.65
CA ASN A 48 -3.65 3.11 10.99
C ASN A 48 -2.19 3.45 10.66
N GLY A 49 -1.27 3.24 11.60
CA GLY A 49 0.16 3.41 11.39
C GLY A 49 0.70 2.48 10.31
N THR A 50 0.26 1.22 10.26
CA THR A 50 0.67 0.27 9.22
C THR A 50 0.15 0.69 7.85
N PHE A 51 -1.10 1.15 7.77
CA PHE A 51 -1.69 1.65 6.53
C PHE A 51 -0.98 2.91 6.02
N LEU A 52 -0.79 3.91 6.88
CA LEU A 52 -0.10 5.14 6.53
C LEU A 52 1.34 4.88 6.07
N LYS A 53 2.08 4.00 6.76
CA LYS A 53 3.41 3.56 6.33
C LYS A 53 3.39 2.97 4.91
N CYS A 54 2.37 2.17 4.60
CA CYS A 54 2.18 1.58 3.28
C CYS A 54 1.91 2.63 2.20
N VAL A 55 1.07 3.62 2.51
CA VAL A 55 0.78 4.76 1.63
C VAL A 55 2.04 5.59 1.37
N GLU A 56 2.83 5.91 2.38
CA GLU A 56 4.07 6.68 2.22
C GLU A 56 5.11 5.94 1.37
N PHE A 57 5.21 4.61 1.50
CA PHE A 57 6.07 3.81 0.62
C PHE A 57 5.58 3.86 -0.83
N ALA A 58 4.26 3.75 -1.06
CA ALA A 58 3.70 3.86 -2.40
C ALA A 58 3.92 5.26 -3.01
N LYS A 59 3.88 6.34 -2.21
CA LYS A 59 4.24 7.70 -2.66
C LYS A 59 5.68 7.76 -3.15
N SER A 60 6.63 7.23 -2.37
CA SER A 60 8.04 7.19 -2.76
C SER A 60 8.26 6.40 -4.05
N VAL A 61 7.57 5.26 -4.21
CA VAL A 61 7.60 4.51 -5.49
C VAL A 61 7.09 5.37 -6.64
N GLU A 62 5.98 6.08 -6.46
CA GLU A 62 5.39 6.89 -7.51
C GLU A 62 6.25 8.13 -7.88
N GLU A 63 6.92 8.74 -6.91
CA GLU A 63 7.92 9.80 -7.14
C GLU A 63 9.11 9.27 -7.94
N ASN A 64 9.63 8.10 -7.58
CA ASN A 64 10.73 7.46 -8.30
C ASN A 64 10.34 7.12 -9.75
N LEU A 65 9.10 6.71 -10.00
CA LEU A 65 8.62 6.44 -11.36
C LEU A 65 8.51 7.71 -12.20
N LYS A 66 8.03 8.82 -11.63
CA LYS A 66 7.98 10.12 -12.30
C LYS A 66 9.38 10.60 -12.70
N ASN A 67 10.34 10.50 -11.78
CA ASN A 67 11.71 10.96 -12.03
C ASN A 67 12.45 10.10 -13.07
N ASN A 68 12.07 8.82 -13.21
CA ASN A 68 12.66 7.92 -14.20
C ASN A 68 11.98 7.97 -15.58
N SER A 69 10.84 8.66 -15.72
CA SER A 69 10.15 8.85 -17.00
C SER A 69 10.62 10.06 -17.81
N ASP A 70 11.57 10.84 -17.28
CA ASP A 70 12.10 12.06 -17.92
C ASP A 70 13.30 11.80 -18.87
N PHE A 71 13.50 10.57 -19.35
CA PHE A 71 14.56 10.19 -20.30
C PHE A 71 14.02 9.63 -21.62
#